data_AF-A0A953ARF2-F1
#
_entry.id   AF-A0A953ARF2-F1
#
_cell.length_a   1.000
_cell.length_b   1.000
_cell.length_c   1.000
_cell.angle_alpha   90.00
_cell.angle_beta   90.00
_cell.angle_gamma   90.00
#
_symmetry.space_group_name_H-M   'P 1'
#
loop_
_entity.id
_entity.type
_entity.pdbx_description
1 polymer ?
#
loop_
_entity_poly.entity_id
_entity_poly.type
_entity_poly.pdbx_seq_one_letter_code
_entity_poly.pdbx_strand_id
1 'polypeptide(L)'
;MSSDRLYQLGLFVRRSASGVKADLPLDQETLINPMTGMRIEQASFMVVSDRLMALDPPEMVGLPPIALSDFDTPGQLRNWVVADFKRMVAELERRSAELRALKVEPKIDPETLHLTAEVTEGDVHFEISSDKRGNFRLARAVRNGEDFNVPGTQTFELSDYQDRASLVRHLMRLVGLPGSPEEPPFAHVPRLYMDEVARAFGEGSLLPPRSPLELLVEFTARGVTYRFAAARVQGRTFRGLLAGPEGKVWAERFEIDQFPGVRRLAAHLLRVSEAEIQIARPPASSLSSEA
;
A
#
# COMPACT_ATOMS: atom_id res chain seq x y z
N MET A 1 3.34 -26.05 21.33
CA MET A 1 1.90 -25.75 21.48
C MET A 1 1.11 -27.05 21.64
N SER A 2 0.08 -27.08 22.50
CA SER A 2 -0.76 -28.29 22.70
C SER A 2 -1.73 -28.51 21.55
N SER A 3 -1.97 -29.77 21.16
CA SER A 3 -3.03 -30.14 20.22
C SER A 3 -4.41 -29.73 20.72
N ASP A 4 -4.63 -29.64 22.03
CA ASP A 4 -5.91 -29.25 22.63
C ASP A 4 -6.32 -27.82 22.25
N ARG A 5 -5.35 -26.89 22.19
CA ARG A 5 -5.63 -25.50 21.78
C ARG A 5 -6.08 -25.42 20.32
N LEU A 6 -5.50 -26.24 19.43
CA LEU A 6 -5.92 -26.29 18.03
C LEU A 6 -7.35 -26.80 17.91
N TYR A 7 -7.71 -27.87 18.62
CA TYR A 7 -9.08 -28.39 18.64
C TYR A 7 -10.07 -27.39 19.24
N GLN A 8 -9.69 -26.67 20.31
CA GLN A 8 -10.52 -25.59 20.89
C GLN A 8 -10.80 -24.45 19.91
N LEU A 9 -9.92 -24.21 18.94
CA LEU A 9 -10.10 -23.24 17.86
C LEU A 9 -10.83 -23.83 16.64
N GLY A 10 -11.36 -25.06 16.75
CA GLY A 10 -12.14 -25.70 15.70
C GLY A 10 -11.30 -26.28 14.55
N LEU A 11 -10.01 -26.50 14.78
CA LEU A 11 -9.10 -27.09 13.80
C LEU A 11 -9.07 -28.62 13.94
N PHE A 12 -9.11 -29.32 12.81
CA PHE A 12 -8.85 -30.75 12.74
C PHE A 12 -7.36 -31.00 12.53
N VAL A 13 -6.69 -31.57 13.54
CA VAL A 13 -5.23 -31.73 13.53
C VAL A 13 -4.83 -33.12 13.04
N ARG A 14 -3.90 -33.18 12.09
CA ARG A 14 -3.27 -34.39 11.57
C ARG A 14 -1.74 -34.26 11.70
N ARG A 15 -1.08 -35.25 12.31
CA ARG A 15 0.38 -35.28 12.41
C ARG A 15 0.96 -36.15 11.30
N SER A 16 1.98 -35.63 10.61
CA SER A 16 2.72 -36.34 9.57
C SER A 16 4.23 -36.16 9.77
N ALA A 17 5.04 -36.88 8.98
CA ALA A 17 6.48 -36.70 8.96
C ALA A 17 6.92 -35.27 8.56
N SER A 18 6.08 -34.55 7.82
CA SER A 18 6.30 -33.16 7.39
C SER A 18 5.90 -32.11 8.44
N GLY A 19 5.32 -32.52 9.57
CA GLY A 19 4.92 -31.64 10.65
C GLY A 19 3.46 -31.81 11.07
N VAL A 20 2.90 -30.77 11.69
CA VAL A 20 1.50 -30.76 12.14
C VAL A 20 0.68 -30.01 11.10
N LYS A 21 -0.29 -30.70 10.48
CA LYS A 21 -1.30 -30.13 9.60
C LYS A 21 -2.57 -29.85 10.40
N ALA A 22 -3.21 -28.73 10.16
CA ALA A 22 -4.47 -28.33 10.78
C ALA A 22 -5.46 -27.87 9.71
N ASP A 23 -6.67 -28.44 9.71
CA ASP A 23 -7.71 -28.10 8.75
C ASP A 23 -8.83 -27.31 9.43
N LEU A 24 -9.23 -26.19 8.84
CA LEU A 24 -10.29 -25.31 9.31
C LEU A 24 -11.48 -25.40 8.34
N PRO A 25 -12.64 -25.93 8.77
CA PRO A 25 -13.86 -25.83 8.00
C PRO A 25 -14.32 -24.38 7.89
N LEU A 26 -14.73 -23.99 6.68
CA LEU A 26 -15.27 -22.68 6.31
C LEU A 26 -16.74 -22.77 5.87
N ASP A 27 -17.36 -23.93 6.05
CA ASP A 27 -18.74 -24.31 5.71
C ASP A 27 -19.85 -23.28 6.01
N GLN A 28 -19.72 -22.52 7.10
CA GLN A 28 -20.71 -21.51 7.52
C GLN A 28 -20.60 -20.17 6.78
N GLU A 29 -19.51 -19.93 6.06
CA GLU A 29 -19.26 -18.69 5.33
C GLU A 29 -19.11 -19.00 3.83
N THR A 30 -19.73 -18.20 2.97
CA THR A 30 -19.59 -18.41 1.51
C THR A 30 -18.32 -17.71 1.04
N LEU A 31 -17.20 -18.43 1.06
CA LEU A 31 -15.95 -18.01 0.43
C LEU A 31 -15.90 -18.58 -1.00
N ILE A 32 -15.71 -17.71 -1.99
CA ILE A 32 -15.71 -18.07 -3.42
C ILE A 32 -14.42 -17.54 -4.04
N ASN A 33 -13.75 -18.38 -4.83
CA ASN A 33 -12.68 -17.93 -5.70
C ASN A 33 -13.28 -17.07 -6.83
N PRO A 34 -12.91 -15.78 -6.95
CA PRO A 34 -13.55 -14.86 -7.90
C PRO A 34 -13.25 -15.18 -9.37
N MET A 35 -12.19 -15.96 -9.65
CA MET A 35 -11.77 -16.31 -11.00
C MET A 35 -12.41 -17.60 -11.50
N THR A 36 -12.60 -18.58 -10.62
CA THR A 36 -13.15 -19.90 -10.98
C THR A 36 -14.61 -20.09 -10.57
N GLY A 37 -15.13 -19.27 -9.67
CA GLY A 37 -16.46 -19.42 -9.06
C GLY A 37 -16.57 -20.60 -8.10
N MET A 38 -15.47 -21.33 -7.84
CA MET A 38 -15.47 -22.47 -6.93
C MET A 38 -15.58 -22.01 -5.48
N ARG A 39 -16.34 -22.76 -4.69
CA ARG A 39 -16.49 -22.53 -3.26
C ARG A 39 -15.27 -23.06 -2.51
N ILE A 40 -14.79 -22.29 -1.55
CA ILE A 40 -13.74 -22.69 -0.62
C ILE A 40 -14.41 -23.12 0.68
N GLU A 41 -14.45 -24.43 0.92
CA GLU A 41 -15.16 -25.02 2.06
C GLU A 41 -14.24 -25.34 3.24
N GLN A 42 -12.93 -25.39 3.01
CA GLN A 42 -11.93 -25.71 4.02
C GLN A 42 -10.62 -24.99 3.69
N ALA A 43 -9.90 -24.57 4.72
CA ALA A 43 -8.53 -24.11 4.61
C ALA A 43 -7.61 -25.05 5.40
N SER A 44 -6.52 -25.49 4.78
CA SER A 44 -5.49 -26.31 5.43
C SER A 44 -4.27 -25.46 5.76
N PHE A 45 -3.68 -25.73 6.92
CA PHE A 45 -2.52 -25.01 7.44
C PHE A 45 -1.42 -25.96 7.91
N MET A 46 -0.17 -25.54 7.79
CA MET A 46 0.96 -26.08 8.55
C MET A 46 1.09 -25.30 9.84
N VAL A 47 1.20 -26.00 10.97
CA VAL A 47 1.46 -25.37 12.27
C VAL A 47 2.97 -25.28 12.47
N VAL A 48 3.49 -24.06 12.51
CA VAL A 48 4.89 -23.78 12.79
C VAL A 48 4.95 -22.97 14.08
N SER A 49 5.44 -23.60 15.15
CA SER A 49 5.47 -23.04 16.51
C SER A 49 4.07 -22.68 17.01
N ASP A 50 3.71 -21.40 17.01
CA ASP A 50 2.42 -20.81 17.43
C ASP A 50 1.65 -20.17 16.26
N ARG A 51 2.06 -20.47 15.02
CA ARG A 51 1.49 -19.85 13.81
C ARG A 51 0.91 -20.88 12.86
N LEU A 52 -0.14 -20.48 12.16
CA LEU A 52 -0.68 -21.21 11.01
C LEU A 52 -0.13 -20.62 9.71
N MET A 53 0.45 -21.47 8.88
CA MET A 53 0.89 -21.16 7.52
C MET A 53 -0.08 -21.79 6.54
N ALA A 54 -0.76 -21.00 5.70
CA ALA A 54 -1.72 -21.54 4.73
C ALA A 54 -1.03 -22.46 3.71
N LEU A 55 -1.63 -23.62 3.48
CA LEU A 55 -1.14 -24.64 2.54
C LEU A 55 -2.12 -24.94 1.41
N ASP A 56 -3.41 -24.85 1.68
CA ASP A 56 -4.48 -25.22 0.76
C ASP A 56 -5.77 -24.49 1.17
N PRO A 57 -6.62 -24.07 0.23
CA PRO A 57 -6.46 -24.20 -1.22
C PRO A 57 -5.38 -23.24 -1.77
N PRO A 58 -4.90 -23.43 -3.02
CA PRO A 58 -3.79 -22.67 -3.59
C PRO A 58 -3.96 -21.15 -3.54
N GLU A 59 -5.19 -20.66 -3.68
CA GLU A 59 -5.53 -19.24 -3.60
C GLU A 59 -5.22 -18.60 -2.23
N MET A 60 -5.13 -19.41 -1.17
CA MET A 60 -4.79 -18.99 0.19
C MET A 60 -3.29 -19.13 0.50
N VAL A 61 -2.52 -19.83 -0.34
CA VAL A 61 -1.08 -20.01 -0.12
C VAL A 61 -0.37 -18.66 -0.24
N GLY A 62 0.51 -18.37 0.73
CA GLY A 62 1.21 -17.09 0.84
C GLY A 62 0.45 -16.02 1.62
N LEU A 63 -0.73 -16.32 2.19
CA LEU A 63 -1.33 -15.47 3.21
C LEU A 63 -0.39 -15.30 4.42
N PRO A 64 -0.48 -14.17 5.14
CA PRO A 64 0.35 -13.92 6.30
C PRO A 64 0.21 -15.02 7.37
N PRO A 65 1.29 -15.36 8.08
CA PRO A 65 1.22 -16.31 9.19
C PRO A 65 0.23 -15.85 10.26
N ILE A 66 -0.72 -16.71 10.62
CA ILE A 66 -1.77 -16.41 11.60
C ILE A 66 -1.26 -16.77 13.00
N ALA A 67 -1.14 -15.81 13.91
CA ALA A 67 -0.75 -16.10 15.29
C ALA A 67 -1.94 -16.66 16.08
N LEU A 68 -1.80 -17.87 16.61
CA LEU A 68 -2.89 -18.55 17.31
C LEU A 68 -3.21 -17.93 18.68
N SER A 69 -2.30 -17.11 19.21
CA SER A 69 -2.52 -16.32 20.42
C SER A 69 -3.63 -15.27 20.28
N ASP A 70 -3.96 -14.88 19.05
CA ASP A 70 -4.87 -13.76 18.77
C ASP A 70 -6.35 -14.18 18.81
N PHE A 71 -6.63 -15.46 19.02
CA PHE A 71 -7.97 -16.04 18.93
C PHE A 71 -8.27 -16.91 20.13
N ASP A 72 -9.46 -16.75 20.71
CA ASP A 72 -9.94 -17.56 21.83
C ASP A 72 -11.06 -18.51 21.46
N THR A 73 -11.72 -18.28 20.32
CA THR A 73 -12.86 -19.08 19.86
C THR A 73 -12.69 -19.49 18.39
N PRO A 74 -13.30 -20.62 17.98
CA PRO A 74 -13.31 -21.05 16.58
C PRO A 74 -13.88 -20.00 15.61
N GLY A 75 -14.94 -19.32 16.05
CA GLY A 75 -15.62 -18.30 15.24
C GLY A 75 -14.71 -17.11 14.94
N GLN A 76 -13.89 -16.67 15.89
CA GLN A 76 -12.95 -15.56 15.66
C GLN A 76 -11.89 -15.93 14.61
N LEU A 77 -11.28 -17.11 14.72
CA LEU A 77 -10.30 -17.59 13.75
C LEU A 77 -10.91 -17.71 12.35
N ARG A 78 -12.10 -18.33 12.25
CA ARG A 78 -12.83 -18.47 10.97
C ARG A 78 -13.14 -17.13 10.33
N ASN A 79 -13.72 -16.20 11.10
CA ASN A 79 -14.08 -14.87 10.62
C ASN A 79 -12.84 -14.09 10.17
N TRP A 80 -11.72 -14.25 10.89
CA TRP A 80 -10.45 -13.65 10.49
C TRP A 80 -9.97 -14.19 9.15
N VAL A 81 -9.96 -15.51 8.96
CA VAL A 81 -9.53 -16.14 7.71
C VAL A 81 -10.39 -15.67 6.53
N VAL A 82 -11.71 -15.61 6.72
CA VAL A 82 -12.65 -15.11 5.72
C VAL A 82 -12.41 -13.63 5.41
N ALA A 83 -12.22 -12.80 6.44
CA ALA A 83 -11.97 -11.38 6.27
C ALA A 83 -10.62 -11.10 5.59
N ASP A 84 -9.58 -11.88 5.90
CA ASP A 84 -8.25 -11.73 5.30
C ASP A 84 -8.26 -12.14 3.82
N PHE A 85 -8.95 -13.23 3.48
CA PHE A 85 -9.15 -13.61 2.07
C PHE A 85 -9.94 -12.54 1.30
N LYS A 86 -11.05 -12.02 1.86
CA LYS A 86 -11.82 -10.94 1.22
C LYS A 86 -10.97 -9.69 0.99
N ARG A 87 -10.08 -9.36 1.94
CA ARG A 87 -9.14 -8.24 1.82
C ARG A 87 -8.11 -8.49 0.72
N MET A 88 -7.56 -9.70 0.64
CA MET A 88 -6.66 -10.10 -0.45
C MET A 88 -7.34 -9.96 -1.82
N VAL A 89 -8.60 -10.38 -1.96
CA VAL A 89 -9.35 -10.22 -3.23
C VAL A 89 -9.55 -8.74 -3.58
N ALA A 90 -9.95 -7.90 -2.62
CA ALA A 90 -10.09 -6.46 -2.84
C ALA A 90 -8.76 -5.80 -3.24
N GLU A 91 -7.65 -6.26 -2.65
CA GLU A 91 -6.30 -5.80 -2.97
C GLU A 91 -5.87 -6.23 -4.38
N LEU A 92 -6.17 -7.47 -4.76
CA LEU A 92 -5.95 -8.00 -6.12
C LEU A 92 -6.66 -7.15 -7.18
N GLU A 93 -7.91 -6.79 -6.94
CA GLU A 93 -8.70 -5.92 -7.83
C GLU A 93 -8.08 -4.51 -7.91
N ARG A 94 -7.76 -3.91 -6.75
CA ARG A 94 -7.14 -2.59 -6.66
C ARG A 94 -5.82 -2.53 -7.42
N ARG A 95 -4.92 -3.49 -7.17
CA ARG A 95 -3.62 -3.55 -7.84
C ARG A 95 -3.72 -3.84 -9.33
N SER A 96 -4.69 -4.65 -9.75
CA SER A 96 -4.99 -4.83 -11.18
C SER A 96 -5.43 -3.51 -11.83
N ALA A 97 -6.23 -2.70 -11.14
CA ALA A 97 -6.63 -1.39 -11.64
C ALA A 97 -5.44 -0.42 -11.74
N GLU A 98 -4.52 -0.45 -10.76
CA GLU A 98 -3.29 0.36 -10.79
C GLU A 98 -2.39 -0.01 -11.99
N LEU A 99 -2.19 -1.29 -12.27
CA LEU A 99 -1.45 -1.75 -13.46
C LEU A 99 -2.11 -1.23 -14.75
N ARG A 100 -3.43 -1.36 -14.88
CA ARG A 100 -4.16 -0.86 -16.05
C ARG A 100 -4.05 0.66 -16.20
N ALA A 101 -4.07 1.41 -15.09
CA ALA A 101 -3.85 2.86 -15.12
C ALA A 101 -2.45 3.23 -15.66
N LEU A 102 -1.46 2.38 -15.42
CA LEU A 102 -0.11 2.48 -16.00
C LEU A 102 -0.01 1.89 -17.41
N LYS A 103 -1.12 1.47 -18.04
CA LYS A 103 -1.14 0.78 -19.34
C LYS A 103 -0.28 -0.50 -19.35
N VAL A 104 -0.25 -1.19 -18.22
CA VAL A 104 0.37 -2.52 -18.06
C VAL A 104 -0.76 -3.52 -17.85
N GLU A 105 -0.79 -4.59 -18.65
CA GLU A 105 -1.88 -5.57 -18.56
C GLU A 105 -1.65 -6.50 -17.36
N PRO A 106 -2.56 -6.55 -16.38
CA PRO A 106 -2.49 -7.50 -15.28
C PRO A 106 -2.87 -8.91 -15.76
N LYS A 107 -2.12 -9.91 -15.32
CA LYS A 107 -2.45 -11.33 -15.48
C LYS A 107 -2.69 -11.93 -14.10
N ILE A 108 -3.85 -12.57 -13.92
CA ILE A 108 -4.20 -13.24 -12.67
C ILE A 108 -4.25 -14.74 -12.96
N ASP A 109 -3.45 -15.50 -12.23
CA ASP A 109 -3.56 -16.96 -12.23
C ASP A 109 -4.86 -17.37 -11.51
N PRO A 110 -5.79 -18.08 -12.17
CA PRO A 110 -7.12 -18.35 -11.61
C PRO A 110 -7.11 -19.33 -10.43
N GLU A 111 -6.11 -20.19 -10.32
CA GLU A 111 -6.01 -21.19 -9.25
C GLU A 111 -5.35 -20.57 -8.01
N THR A 112 -4.23 -19.88 -8.20
CA THR A 112 -3.43 -19.34 -7.11
C THR A 112 -3.80 -17.91 -6.75
N LEU A 113 -4.59 -17.20 -7.56
CA LEU A 113 -4.85 -15.76 -7.45
C LEU A 113 -3.55 -14.94 -7.33
N HIS A 114 -2.50 -15.37 -8.06
CA HIS A 114 -1.26 -14.62 -8.15
C HIS A 114 -1.35 -13.58 -9.27
N LEU A 115 -1.06 -12.32 -8.93
CA LEU A 115 -1.05 -11.22 -9.89
C LEU A 115 0.35 -11.02 -10.43
N THR A 116 0.48 -11.12 -11.75
CA THR A 116 1.69 -10.82 -12.49
C THR A 116 1.41 -9.77 -13.57
N ALA A 117 2.47 -9.15 -14.07
CA ALA A 117 2.41 -8.26 -15.20
C ALA A 117 3.75 -8.29 -15.94
N GLU A 118 3.67 -8.18 -17.26
CA GLU A 118 4.84 -8.12 -18.14
C GLU A 118 5.07 -6.68 -18.61
N VAL A 119 6.31 -6.24 -18.56
CA VAL A 119 6.73 -4.92 -19.01
C VAL A 119 7.97 -5.07 -19.90
N THR A 120 7.90 -4.58 -21.12
CA THR A 120 9.01 -4.65 -22.09
C THR A 120 9.55 -3.26 -22.40
N GLU A 121 10.86 -3.12 -22.48
CA GLU A 121 11.57 -1.93 -22.96
C GLU A 121 12.74 -2.36 -23.84
N GLY A 122 12.69 -2.04 -25.13
CA GLY A 122 13.71 -2.49 -26.08
C GLY A 122 13.82 -4.02 -26.13
N ASP A 123 15.02 -4.54 -25.84
CA ASP A 123 15.35 -5.96 -25.77
C ASP A 123 15.23 -6.56 -24.37
N VAL A 124 14.69 -5.81 -23.41
CA VAL A 124 14.55 -6.21 -22.01
C VAL A 124 13.08 -6.50 -21.67
N HIS A 125 12.84 -7.68 -21.11
CA HIS A 125 11.54 -8.14 -20.63
C HIS A 125 11.57 -8.26 -19.11
N PHE A 126 10.64 -7.59 -18.44
CA PHE A 126 10.44 -7.66 -17.00
C PHE A 126 9.13 -8.37 -16.69
N GLU A 127 9.15 -9.24 -15.70
CA GLU A 127 7.97 -9.79 -15.05
C GLU A 127 7.93 -9.27 -13.62
N ILE A 128 6.87 -8.56 -13.27
CA ILE A 128 6.60 -8.10 -11.92
C ILE A 128 5.47 -8.93 -11.33
N SER A 129 5.53 -9.19 -10.02
CA SER A 129 4.49 -9.95 -9.34
C SER A 129 4.16 -9.37 -7.97
N SER A 130 2.91 -9.54 -7.54
CA SER A 130 2.46 -9.12 -6.21
C SER A 130 2.41 -10.28 -5.22
N ASP A 131 2.71 -10.00 -3.95
CA ASP A 131 2.32 -10.89 -2.86
C ASP A 131 0.81 -10.80 -2.56
N LYS A 132 0.34 -11.57 -1.57
CA LYS A 132 -1.07 -11.57 -1.13
C LYS A 132 -1.50 -10.29 -0.42
N ARG A 133 -0.56 -9.40 -0.10
CA ARG A 133 -0.80 -8.06 0.44
C ARG A 133 -0.74 -6.98 -0.64
N GLY A 134 -0.54 -7.36 -1.90
CA GLY A 134 -0.45 -6.43 -3.02
C GLY A 134 0.89 -5.71 -3.15
N ASN A 135 1.93 -6.12 -2.43
CA ASN A 135 3.27 -5.55 -2.59
C ASN A 135 3.90 -6.12 -3.86
N PHE A 136 4.32 -5.24 -4.78
CA PHE A 136 4.99 -5.67 -6.01
C PHE A 136 6.47 -5.85 -5.81
N ARG A 137 7.04 -6.80 -6.54
CA ARG A 137 8.48 -7.00 -6.71
C ARG A 137 8.80 -7.35 -8.15
N LEU A 138 10.08 -7.24 -8.51
CA LEU A 138 10.59 -7.75 -9.77
C LEU A 138 10.81 -9.27 -9.63
N ALA A 139 10.01 -10.06 -10.33
CA ALA A 139 10.06 -11.52 -10.28
C ALA A 139 11.12 -12.08 -11.23
N ARG A 140 11.21 -11.50 -12.44
CA ARG A 140 12.16 -11.90 -13.48
C ARG A 140 12.53 -10.74 -14.37
N ALA A 141 13.75 -10.72 -14.87
CA ALA A 141 14.18 -9.81 -15.92
C ALA A 141 15.06 -10.56 -16.91
N VAL A 142 14.78 -10.42 -18.20
CA VAL A 142 15.46 -11.12 -19.29
C VAL A 142 15.90 -10.12 -20.34
N ARG A 143 17.12 -10.24 -20.86
CA ARG A 143 17.57 -9.50 -22.04
C ARG A 143 18.26 -10.46 -23.01
N ASN A 144 17.81 -10.48 -24.27
CA ASN A 144 18.35 -11.38 -25.30
C ASN A 144 18.40 -12.87 -24.88
N GLY A 145 17.46 -13.30 -24.03
CA GLY A 145 17.40 -14.67 -23.49
C GLY A 145 18.24 -14.92 -22.24
N GLU A 146 19.02 -13.95 -21.77
CA GLU A 146 19.79 -14.06 -20.53
C GLU A 146 19.04 -13.44 -19.34
N ASP A 147 18.93 -14.18 -18.24
CA ASP A 147 18.31 -13.74 -17.00
C ASP A 147 19.24 -12.81 -16.21
N PHE A 148 18.72 -11.69 -15.71
CA PHE A 148 19.43 -10.85 -14.75
C PHE A 148 19.33 -11.42 -13.34
N ASN A 149 20.34 -11.12 -12.52
CA ASN A 149 20.23 -11.32 -11.08
C ASN A 149 19.28 -10.26 -10.50
N VAL A 150 18.08 -10.69 -10.11
CA VAL A 150 17.05 -9.81 -9.55
C VAL A 150 17.05 -9.88 -8.02
N PRO A 151 17.07 -8.73 -7.32
CA PRO A 151 17.00 -8.70 -5.86
C PRO A 151 15.61 -9.13 -5.38
N GLY A 152 15.43 -10.42 -5.11
CA GLY A 152 14.11 -11.04 -4.87
C GLY A 152 13.32 -10.57 -3.64
N THR A 153 13.89 -9.70 -2.80
CA THR A 153 13.27 -9.15 -1.59
C THR A 153 12.86 -7.69 -1.72
N GLN A 154 13.32 -6.97 -2.75
CA GLN A 154 13.00 -5.55 -2.88
C GLN A 154 11.58 -5.39 -3.44
N THR A 155 10.71 -4.79 -2.63
CA THR A 155 9.35 -4.43 -3.04
C THR A 155 9.27 -2.96 -3.47
N PHE A 156 8.25 -2.63 -4.24
CA PHE A 156 7.92 -1.27 -4.65
C PHE A 156 6.41 -1.05 -4.73
N GLU A 157 6.00 0.23 -4.69
CA GLU A 157 4.60 0.63 -4.78
C GLU A 157 4.28 1.18 -6.18
N LEU A 158 3.27 0.63 -6.86
CA LEU A 158 2.87 1.13 -8.19
C LEU A 158 2.43 2.59 -8.17
N SER A 159 1.90 3.01 -7.02
CA SER A 159 1.38 4.36 -6.81
C SER A 159 2.47 5.45 -6.84
N ASP A 160 3.75 5.04 -6.79
CA ASP A 160 4.92 5.94 -6.85
C ASP A 160 5.30 6.28 -8.30
N TYR A 161 4.69 5.61 -9.29
CA TYR A 161 4.94 5.85 -10.71
C TYR A 161 3.76 6.58 -11.34
N GLN A 162 4.02 7.73 -11.96
CA GLN A 162 3.01 8.49 -12.71
C GLN A 162 2.58 7.77 -13.99
N ASP A 163 3.50 7.07 -14.65
CA ASP A 163 3.31 6.45 -15.94
C ASP A 163 4.15 5.18 -16.11
N ARG A 164 3.88 4.46 -17.20
CA ARG A 164 4.61 3.25 -17.59
C ARG A 164 6.12 3.50 -17.70
N ALA A 165 6.54 4.64 -18.23
CA ALA A 165 7.94 4.97 -18.46
C ALA A 165 8.70 5.12 -17.13
N SER A 166 8.06 5.70 -16.11
CA SER A 166 8.63 5.84 -14.77
C SER A 166 8.79 4.49 -14.07
N LEU A 167 7.81 3.58 -14.23
CA LEU A 167 7.94 2.20 -13.77
C LEU A 167 9.09 1.48 -14.48
N VAL A 168 9.15 1.52 -15.81
CA VAL A 168 10.23 0.90 -16.61
C VAL A 168 11.61 1.38 -16.16
N ARG A 169 11.79 2.69 -15.95
CA ARG A 169 13.06 3.25 -15.48
C ARG A 169 13.46 2.72 -14.10
N HIS A 170 12.50 2.53 -13.21
CA HIS A 170 12.77 1.89 -11.93
C HIS A 170 13.23 0.44 -12.12
N LEU A 171 12.53 -0.34 -12.95
CA LEU A 171 12.88 -1.74 -13.23
C LEU A 171 14.27 -1.88 -13.87
N MET A 172 14.60 -1.02 -14.84
CA MET A 172 15.95 -0.95 -15.44
C MET A 172 17.03 -0.68 -14.37
N ARG A 173 16.76 0.22 -13.42
CA ARG A 173 17.69 0.53 -12.33
C ARG A 173 17.88 -0.65 -11.38
N LEU A 174 16.84 -1.43 -11.10
CA LEU A 174 16.93 -2.62 -10.25
C LEU A 174 17.89 -3.67 -10.82
N VAL A 175 18.00 -3.76 -12.15
CA VAL A 175 18.90 -4.70 -12.83
C VAL A 175 20.22 -4.06 -13.29
N GLY A 176 20.50 -2.82 -12.85
CA GLY A 176 21.74 -2.11 -13.16
C GLY A 176 21.88 -1.65 -14.62
N LEU A 177 20.78 -1.57 -15.38
CA LEU A 177 20.79 -1.09 -16.75
C LEU A 177 20.55 0.43 -16.81
N PRO A 178 21.22 1.14 -17.74
CA PRO A 178 20.89 2.53 -18.01
C PRO A 178 19.47 2.58 -18.58
N GLY A 179 18.56 3.27 -17.90
CA GLY A 179 17.25 3.59 -18.48
C GLY A 179 17.41 4.44 -19.73
N SER A 180 16.43 4.41 -20.63
CA SER A 180 16.37 5.31 -21.79
C SER A 180 16.65 6.75 -21.34
N PRO A 181 17.52 7.50 -22.07
CA PRO A 181 17.95 8.82 -21.66
C PRO A 181 16.74 9.72 -21.41
N GLU A 182 16.82 10.45 -20.31
CA GLU A 182 15.83 11.41 -19.87
C GLU A 182 15.60 12.44 -21.00
N GLU A 183 14.43 12.42 -21.66
CA GLU A 183 13.89 13.70 -22.08
C GLU A 183 13.61 14.45 -20.77
N PRO A 184 14.27 15.60 -20.51
CA PRO A 184 14.10 16.29 -19.24
C PRO A 184 12.61 16.51 -19.04
N PRO A 185 12.02 16.06 -17.92
CA PRO A 185 10.56 16.11 -17.68
C PRO A 185 10.01 17.54 -17.54
N PHE A 186 10.83 18.54 -17.87
CA PHE A 186 10.64 19.96 -17.59
C PHE A 186 10.81 20.87 -18.81
N ALA A 187 10.76 20.36 -20.05
CA ALA A 187 10.67 21.27 -21.20
C ALA A 187 9.36 22.08 -21.17
N HIS A 188 8.29 21.57 -20.54
CA HIS A 188 6.97 22.20 -20.55
C HIS A 188 6.18 22.20 -19.22
N VAL A 189 6.74 21.76 -18.09
CA VAL A 189 6.05 21.88 -16.78
C VAL A 189 6.46 23.19 -16.11
N PRO A 190 5.53 24.12 -15.80
CA PRO A 190 5.86 25.37 -15.13
C PRO A 190 6.54 25.10 -13.78
N ARG A 191 7.68 25.74 -13.54
CA ARG A 191 8.38 25.66 -12.25
C ARG A 191 7.46 26.22 -11.15
N LEU A 192 7.21 25.41 -10.12
CA LEU A 192 6.54 25.86 -8.90
C LEU A 192 7.56 26.53 -7.99
N TYR A 193 7.39 27.82 -7.72
CA TYR A 193 8.28 28.58 -6.85
C TYR A 193 7.87 28.44 -5.39
N MET A 194 8.83 28.55 -4.47
CA MET A 194 8.59 28.36 -3.02
C MET A 194 7.57 29.37 -2.45
N ASP A 195 7.46 30.55 -3.05
CA ASP A 195 6.48 31.57 -2.71
C ASP A 195 5.06 31.23 -3.20
N GLU A 196 4.91 30.45 -4.28
CA GLU A 196 3.61 29.91 -4.72
C GLU A 196 3.11 28.84 -3.74
N VAL A 197 4.00 28.00 -3.22
CA VAL A 197 3.69 27.05 -2.14
C VAL A 197 3.29 27.80 -0.87
N ALA A 198 4.10 28.77 -0.43
CA ALA A 198 3.80 29.55 0.77
C ALA A 198 2.45 30.28 0.68
N ARG A 199 2.08 30.79 -0.50
CA ARG A 199 0.78 31.44 -0.74
C ARG A 199 -0.40 30.47 -0.66
N ALA A 200 -0.25 29.24 -1.14
CA ALA A 200 -1.33 28.25 -1.14
C ALA A 200 -1.63 27.69 0.27
N PHE A 201 -0.60 27.55 1.12
CA PHE A 201 -0.74 26.95 2.45
C PHE A 201 -0.84 27.98 3.59
N GLY A 202 -0.55 29.26 3.33
CA GLY A 202 -0.68 30.36 4.27
C GLY A 202 0.57 30.60 5.12
N GLU A 203 0.67 31.81 5.68
CA GLU A 203 1.74 32.21 6.58
C GLU A 203 1.76 31.32 7.84
N GLY A 204 2.86 30.57 8.06
CA GLY A 204 3.04 29.71 9.24
C GLY A 204 3.34 28.24 8.93
N SER A 205 3.41 27.86 7.65
CA SER A 205 3.75 26.48 7.23
C SER A 205 5.22 26.16 7.53
N LEU A 206 5.48 24.98 8.11
CA LEU A 206 6.84 24.49 8.41
C LEU A 206 7.27 23.41 7.42
N LEU A 207 8.51 23.52 6.93
CA LEU A 207 9.20 22.53 6.09
C LEU A 207 10.26 21.79 6.92
N PRO A 208 10.21 20.45 7.05
CA PRO A 208 11.25 19.68 7.73
C PRO A 208 12.59 19.75 6.98
N PRO A 209 13.74 19.75 7.69
CA PRO A 209 15.06 19.98 7.07
C PRO A 209 15.55 18.89 6.10
N ARG A 210 14.94 17.69 6.09
CA ARG A 210 15.45 16.52 5.34
C ARG A 210 14.39 15.63 4.69
N SER A 211 13.21 16.14 4.35
CA SER A 211 12.16 15.34 3.67
C SER A 211 11.78 15.92 2.29
N PRO A 212 11.45 15.11 1.27
CA PRO A 212 10.85 15.57 0.01
C PRO A 212 9.55 16.36 0.28
N LEU A 213 9.69 17.68 0.47
CA LEU A 213 8.67 18.68 0.77
C LEU A 213 7.44 18.14 1.53
N GLU A 214 7.63 17.91 2.83
CA GLU A 214 6.53 17.70 3.77
C GLU A 214 6.09 19.04 4.35
N LEU A 215 4.81 19.38 4.18
CA LEU A 215 4.20 20.58 4.72
C LEU A 215 3.35 20.19 5.91
N LEU A 216 3.62 20.83 7.05
CA LEU A 216 2.85 20.64 8.26
C LEU A 216 2.14 21.92 8.66
N VAL A 217 0.83 21.82 8.89
CA VAL A 217 -0.01 22.91 9.39
C VAL A 217 -0.81 22.40 10.58
N GLU A 218 -0.62 23.02 11.72
CA GLU A 218 -1.41 22.79 12.92
C GLU A 218 -2.41 23.94 13.10
N PHE A 219 -3.66 23.60 13.39
CA PHE A 219 -4.72 24.58 13.57
C PHE A 219 -5.69 24.12 14.66
N THR A 220 -6.43 25.07 15.21
CA THR A 220 -7.54 24.78 16.12
C THR A 220 -8.88 25.12 15.47
N ALA A 221 -9.89 24.30 15.73
CA ALA A 221 -11.27 24.55 15.36
C ALA A 221 -12.15 24.23 16.56
N ARG A 222 -12.96 25.20 17.02
CA ARG A 222 -13.81 25.07 18.23
C ARG A 222 -13.04 24.59 19.47
N GLY A 223 -11.80 25.04 19.63
CA GLY A 223 -10.93 24.67 20.76
C GLY A 223 -10.27 23.29 20.64
N VAL A 224 -10.48 22.57 19.53
CA VAL A 224 -9.86 21.27 19.26
C VAL A 224 -8.71 21.43 18.27
N THR A 225 -7.56 20.83 18.57
CA THR A 225 -6.37 20.87 17.71
C THR A 225 -6.44 19.78 16.63
N TYR A 226 -6.14 20.18 15.40
CA TYR A 226 -6.04 19.33 14.23
C TYR A 226 -4.67 19.53 13.58
N ARG A 227 -4.22 18.50 12.89
CA ARG A 227 -2.95 18.47 12.18
C ARG A 227 -3.17 18.08 10.74
N PHE A 228 -2.78 18.97 9.84
CA PHE A 228 -2.70 18.71 8.41
C PHE A 228 -1.25 18.46 8.02
N ALA A 229 -1.00 17.36 7.33
CA ALA A 229 0.29 17.05 6.74
C ALA A 229 0.11 16.79 5.25
N ALA A 230 1.00 17.32 4.40
CA ALA A 230 1.02 16.99 2.99
C ALA A 230 2.45 16.71 2.53
N ALA A 231 2.66 15.60 1.83
CA ALA A 231 3.94 15.28 1.21
C ALA A 231 3.81 15.39 -0.31
N ARG A 232 4.80 16.00 -0.96
CA ARG A 232 4.85 16.01 -2.42
C ARG A 232 5.10 14.59 -2.92
N VAL A 233 4.21 14.09 -3.77
CA VAL A 233 4.38 12.77 -4.40
C VAL A 233 5.20 12.92 -5.67
N GLN A 234 4.74 13.77 -6.60
CA GLN A 234 5.41 14.07 -7.86
C GLN A 234 4.82 15.33 -8.50
N GLY A 235 5.59 16.10 -9.26
CA GLY A 235 5.05 17.23 -10.04
C GLY A 235 4.33 18.27 -9.15
N ARG A 236 3.06 18.54 -9.44
CA ARG A 236 2.19 19.44 -8.66
C ARG A 236 1.23 18.67 -7.73
N THR A 237 1.39 17.36 -7.65
CA THR A 237 0.55 16.43 -6.86
C THR A 237 1.10 16.20 -5.47
N PHE A 238 0.20 16.23 -4.48
CA PHE A 238 0.48 16.02 -3.07
C PHE A 238 -0.40 14.91 -2.50
N ARG A 239 0.10 14.20 -1.49
CA ARG A 239 -0.70 13.32 -0.63
C ARG A 239 -0.92 14.03 0.70
N GLY A 240 -2.17 14.33 1.02
CA GLY A 240 -2.55 15.00 2.24
C GLY A 240 -3.13 14.05 3.29
N LEU A 241 -3.04 14.44 4.54
CA LEU A 241 -3.62 13.81 5.71
C LEU A 241 -4.12 14.90 6.66
N LEU A 242 -5.38 14.83 7.05
CA LEU A 242 -5.95 15.59 8.15
C LEU A 242 -6.26 14.64 9.31
N ALA A 243 -5.69 14.92 10.48
CA ALA A 243 -5.92 14.17 11.71
C ALA A 243 -6.44 15.10 12.82
N GLY A 244 -7.40 14.62 13.59
CA GLY A 244 -7.90 15.23 14.82
C GLY A 244 -7.65 14.32 16.03
N PRO A 245 -8.18 14.68 17.22
CA PRO A 245 -7.96 13.91 18.46
C PRO A 245 -8.57 12.50 18.40
N GLU A 246 -9.64 12.30 17.64
CA GLU A 246 -10.30 11.01 17.43
C GLU A 246 -9.69 10.21 16.26
N GLY A 247 -8.60 10.70 15.67
CA GLY A 247 -7.86 10.04 14.60
C GLY A 247 -8.02 10.70 13.24
N LYS A 248 -7.96 9.89 12.18
CA LYS A 248 -7.91 10.35 10.78
C LYS A 248 -9.26 10.90 10.33
N VAL A 249 -9.28 12.17 9.92
CA VAL A 249 -10.46 12.85 9.37
C VAL A 249 -10.51 12.73 7.84
N TRP A 250 -9.36 12.86 7.16
CA TRP A 250 -9.27 12.81 5.70
C TRP A 250 -7.86 12.41 5.25
N ALA A 251 -7.74 11.69 4.14
CA ALA A 251 -6.45 11.37 3.53
C ALA A 251 -6.59 11.04 2.05
N GLU A 252 -6.22 11.95 1.17
CA GLU A 252 -6.32 11.78 -0.27
C GLU A 252 -5.16 12.45 -1.01
N ARG A 253 -5.12 12.24 -2.33
CA ARG A 253 -4.21 12.94 -3.24
C ARG A 253 -4.90 14.18 -3.79
N PHE A 254 -4.15 15.24 -4.01
CA PHE A 254 -4.66 16.48 -4.61
C PHE A 254 -3.59 17.18 -5.46
N GLU A 255 -4.04 17.92 -6.47
CA GLU A 255 -3.19 18.83 -7.23
C GLU A 255 -3.10 20.18 -6.52
N ILE A 256 -1.91 20.76 -6.42
CA ILE A 256 -1.71 22.04 -5.71
C ILE A 256 -2.52 23.18 -6.33
N ASP A 257 -2.78 23.15 -7.63
CA ASP A 257 -3.58 24.15 -8.37
C ASP A 257 -5.06 24.11 -8.01
N GLN A 258 -5.54 22.94 -7.59
CA GLN A 258 -6.93 22.71 -7.20
C GLN A 258 -7.09 22.69 -5.68
N PHE A 259 -5.99 22.80 -4.94
CA PHE A 259 -6.00 22.77 -3.50
C PHE A 259 -6.62 24.06 -2.96
N PRO A 260 -7.76 24.00 -2.24
CA PRO A 260 -8.45 25.19 -1.77
C PRO A 260 -7.73 25.88 -0.61
N GLY A 261 -6.60 25.34 -0.13
CA GLY A 261 -5.90 25.76 1.07
C GLY A 261 -6.38 25.00 2.32
N VAL A 262 -5.51 24.87 3.33
CA VAL A 262 -5.79 24.08 4.55
C VAL A 262 -7.02 24.60 5.27
N ARG A 263 -7.17 25.94 5.38
CA ARG A 263 -8.29 26.58 6.07
C ARG A 263 -9.64 26.22 5.44
N ARG A 264 -9.74 26.29 4.11
CA ARG A 264 -10.96 25.97 3.36
C ARG A 264 -11.29 24.49 3.40
N LEU A 265 -10.28 23.65 3.17
CA LEU A 265 -10.45 22.21 3.24
C LEU A 265 -10.93 21.78 4.63
N ALA A 266 -10.28 22.27 5.69
CA ALA A 266 -10.65 21.98 7.07
C ALA A 266 -12.07 22.45 7.41
N ALA A 267 -12.43 23.68 7.03
CA ALA A 267 -13.77 24.22 7.23
C ALA A 267 -14.85 23.33 6.59
N HIS A 268 -14.61 22.91 5.34
CA HIS A 268 -15.50 22.02 4.61
C HIS A 268 -15.64 20.63 5.29
N LEU A 269 -14.51 19.98 5.60
CA LEU A 269 -14.49 18.64 6.20
C LEU A 269 -15.08 18.61 7.61
N LEU A 270 -14.79 19.64 8.42
CA LEU A 270 -15.28 19.75 9.80
C LEU A 270 -16.68 20.38 9.89
N ARG A 271 -17.26 20.80 8.77
CA ARG A 271 -18.57 21.50 8.68
C ARG A 271 -18.64 22.73 9.59
N VAL A 272 -17.59 23.54 9.56
CA VAL A 272 -17.45 24.81 10.30
C VAL A 272 -17.18 25.97 9.33
N SER A 273 -17.29 27.20 9.80
CA SER A 273 -16.89 28.37 8.99
C SER A 273 -15.36 28.52 8.95
N GLU A 274 -14.82 29.10 7.87
CA GLU A 274 -13.37 29.37 7.75
C GLU A 274 -12.82 30.27 8.86
N ALA A 275 -13.67 31.11 9.46
CA ALA A 275 -13.33 32.00 10.57
C ALA A 275 -13.10 31.24 11.90
N GLU A 276 -13.70 30.06 12.04
CA GLU A 276 -13.50 29.19 13.22
C GLU A 276 -12.17 28.42 13.17
N ILE A 277 -11.46 28.42 12.03
CA ILE A 277 -10.16 27.78 11.87
C ILE A 277 -9.05 28.76 12.28
N GLN A 278 -8.32 28.46 13.35
CA GLN A 278 -7.18 29.28 13.80
C GLN A 278 -5.89 28.52 13.55
N ILE A 279 -5.15 28.90 12.50
CA ILE A 279 -3.83 28.32 12.20
C ILE A 279 -2.83 28.89 13.20
N ALA A 280 -2.14 28.01 13.92
CA ALA A 280 -1.13 28.42 14.89
C ALA A 280 0.09 29.00 14.14
N ARG A 281 0.52 30.21 14.52
CA ARG A 281 1.78 30.78 14.04
C ARG A 281 2.90 30.16 14.87
N PRO A 282 3.97 29.59 14.27
CA PRO A 282 5.10 29.11 15.05
C PRO A 282 5.79 30.30 15.76
N PRO A 283 6.28 30.14 17.00
CA PRO A 283 7.18 31.12 17.61
C PRO A 283 8.46 31.20 16.77
N ALA A 284 9.00 32.41 16.62
CA ALA A 284 10.12 32.74 15.72
C ALA A 284 11.50 32.18 16.12
N SER A 285 11.57 31.02 16.79
CA SER A 285 12.81 30.52 17.40
C SER A 285 13.06 29.05 17.05
N SER A 286 13.58 28.78 15.85
CA SER A 286 14.34 27.56 15.51
C SER A 286 15.11 27.67 14.19
N LEU A 287 15.55 28.87 13.83
CA LEU A 287 16.65 29.08 12.88
C LEU A 287 17.82 29.67 13.66
N SER A 288 18.46 28.83 14.46
CA SER A 288 19.82 29.09 14.95
C SER A 288 20.69 27.97 14.43
N SER A 289 21.46 28.31 13.41
CA SER A 289 22.64 27.57 13.01
C SER A 289 23.62 27.55 14.17
N GLU A 290 24.02 26.36 14.61
CA GLU A 290 25.36 26.12 15.13
C GLU A 290 26.03 25.25 14.05
N ALA A 291 26.89 25.87 13.24
CA ALA A 291 28.34 25.96 13.44
C ALA A 291 29.03 24.61 13.18
#